data_AF-A0A9P1K1S0-F1
#
_entry.id   AF-A0A9P1K1S0-F1
#
_cell.length_a   1.000
_cell.length_b   1.000
_cell.length_c   1.000
_cell.angle_alpha   90.00
_cell.angle_beta   90.00
_cell.angle_gamma   90.00
#
_symmetry.space_group_name_H-M   'P 1'
#
loop_
_entity.id
_entity.type
_entity.pdbx_description
1 polymer ?
#
loop_
_entity_poly.entity_id
_entity_poly.type
_entity_poly.pdbx_seq_one_letter_code
_entity_poly.pdbx_strand_id
1 'polypeptide(L)'
;MGTQYSHIDLAERRRIQKMRDAKVPVAVIAAELGRHRSTIHREIRRNFYHDPFRDRWGQEYRCYYCTTADAYAHRLRARRARPLTVASHARTSRGPVHLVGRQHWRETERAERMAG
;
A
#
# COMPACT_ATOMS: atom_id res chain seq x y z
N MET A 1 8.13 17.82 26.97
CA MET A 1 6.79 17.57 26.38
C MET A 1 6.98 17.13 24.94
N GLY A 2 6.71 15.87 24.62
CA GLY A 2 6.91 15.34 23.26
C GLY A 2 5.90 15.95 22.28
N THR A 3 6.38 16.42 21.12
CA THR A 3 5.51 16.91 20.05
C THR A 3 4.55 15.78 19.65
N GLN A 4 3.24 15.96 19.85
CA GLN A 4 2.27 14.98 19.40
C GLN A 4 2.46 14.75 17.90
N TYR A 5 2.59 13.48 17.50
CA TYR A 5 2.78 13.09 16.12
C TYR A 5 1.50 13.42 15.33
N SER A 6 1.51 14.57 14.67
CA SER A 6 0.41 15.01 13.81
C SER A 6 0.64 14.47 12.40
N HIS A 7 -0.35 13.70 11.93
CA HIS A 7 -0.34 13.19 10.56
C HIS A 7 -0.58 14.32 9.56
N ILE A 8 0.05 14.21 8.39
CA ILE A 8 -0.27 15.08 7.26
C ILE A 8 -1.71 14.78 6.81
N ASP A 9 -2.54 15.82 6.72
CA ASP A 9 -3.93 15.75 6.27
C ASP A 9 -4.06 15.83 4.73
N LEU A 10 -5.27 15.67 4.20
CA LEU A 10 -5.51 15.74 2.76
C LEU A 10 -5.33 17.17 2.19
N ALA A 11 -5.64 18.22 2.95
CA ALA A 11 -5.51 19.61 2.52
C ALA A 11 -4.02 20.01 2.39
N GLU A 12 -3.20 19.63 3.37
CA GLU A 12 -1.75 19.72 3.34
C GLU A 12 -1.19 18.94 2.15
N ARG A 13 -1.64 17.70 1.90
CA ARG A 13 -1.24 16.94 0.70
C ARG A 13 -1.59 17.67 -0.60
N ARG A 14 -2.78 18.26 -0.71
CA ARG A 14 -3.18 19.08 -1.88
C ARG A 14 -2.29 20.30 -2.05
N ARG A 15 -1.94 20.97 -0.94
CA ARG A 15 -1.05 22.13 -0.95
C ARG A 15 0.36 21.74 -1.40
N ILE A 16 0.88 20.61 -0.90
CA ILE A 16 2.16 20.04 -1.35
C ILE A 16 2.13 19.79 -2.85
N GLN A 17 1.09 19.14 -3.37
CA GLN A 17 0.95 18.88 -4.81
C GLN A 17 1.00 20.18 -5.62
N LYS A 18 0.12 21.14 -5.31
CA LYS A 18 0.04 22.43 -6.02
C LYS A 18 1.39 23.15 -6.05
N MET A 19 2.09 23.20 -4.91
CA MET A 19 3.40 23.86 -4.82
C MET A 19 4.50 23.10 -5.56
N ARG A 20 4.45 21.76 -5.57
CA ARG A 20 5.42 20.94 -6.31
C ARG A 20 5.23 21.05 -7.81
N ASP A 21 3.99 21.16 -8.28
CA ASP A 21 3.65 21.40 -9.69
C ASP A 21 4.13 22.79 -10.13
N ALA A 22 4.06 23.78 -9.22
CA ALA A 22 4.68 25.10 -9.37
C ALA A 22 6.23 25.09 -9.16
N LYS A 23 6.84 23.92 -8.98
CA LYS A 23 8.29 23.72 -8.78
C LYS A 23 8.87 24.47 -7.57
N VAL A 24 8.05 24.74 -6.56
CA VAL A 24 8.48 25.37 -5.30
C VAL A 24 9.39 24.42 -4.51
N PRO A 25 10.50 24.90 -3.92
CA PRO A 25 11.40 24.06 -3.13
C PRO A 25 10.74 23.57 -1.84
N VAL A 26 11.11 22.35 -1.42
CA VAL A 26 10.52 21.67 -0.24
C VAL A 26 10.69 22.46 1.05
N ALA A 27 11.76 23.24 1.20
CA ALA A 27 11.97 24.08 2.37
C ALA A 27 10.89 25.16 2.53
N VAL A 28 10.48 25.79 1.42
CA VAL A 28 9.42 26.82 1.40
C VAL A 28 8.06 26.17 1.66
N ILE A 29 7.81 25.01 1.05
CA ILE A 29 6.59 24.20 1.30
C ILE A 29 6.47 23.86 2.79
N ALA A 30 7.58 23.49 3.43
CA ALA A 30 7.60 23.13 4.84
C ALA A 30 7.32 24.34 5.75
N ALA A 31 7.91 25.50 5.44
CA ALA A 31 7.66 26.75 6.16
C ALA A 31 6.19 27.19 6.04
N GLU A 32 5.61 27.14 4.84
CA GLU A 32 4.21 27.49 4.56
C GLU A 32 3.23 26.61 5.37
N LEU A 33 3.52 25.32 5.50
CA LEU A 33 2.68 24.37 6.22
C LEU A 33 2.97 24.35 7.74
N GLY A 34 3.96 25.09 8.23
CA GLY A 34 4.42 24.99 9.62
C GLY A 34 4.91 23.58 9.98
N ARG A 35 5.40 22.81 9.00
CA ARG A 35 5.86 21.43 9.19
C ARG A 35 7.37 21.34 9.07
N HIS A 36 7.93 20.33 9.71
CA HIS A 36 9.36 20.06 9.56
C HIS A 36 9.69 19.57 8.13
N ARG A 37 10.78 20.09 7.54
CA ARG A 37 11.25 19.73 6.19
C ARG A 37 11.35 18.22 5.96
N SER A 38 11.83 17.46 6.94
CA SER A 38 11.99 16.01 6.81
C SER A 38 10.66 15.28 6.71
N THR A 39 9.59 15.82 7.30
CA THR A 39 8.25 15.25 7.19
C THR A 39 7.75 15.34 5.75
N ILE A 40 7.92 16.50 5.12
CA ILE A 40 7.54 16.71 3.72
C ILE A 40 8.41 15.86 2.79
N HIS A 41 9.73 15.81 3.00
CA HIS A 41 10.61 14.93 2.21
C HIS A 41 10.20 13.46 2.31
N ARG A 42 9.87 12.96 3.51
CA ARG A 42 9.41 11.56 3.70
C ARG A 42 8.07 11.31 3.04
N GLU A 43 7.14 12.25 3.13
CA GLU A 43 5.83 12.17 2.47
C GLU A 43 5.99 12.07 0.95
N ILE A 44 6.74 13.00 0.37
CA ILE A 44 7.03 13.01 -1.07
C ILE A 44 7.71 11.71 -1.47
N ARG A 45 8.80 11.31 -0.80
CA ARG A 45 9.56 10.10 -1.16
C ARG A 45 8.72 8.82 -1.17
N ARG A 46 7.73 8.70 -0.28
CA ARG A 46 6.87 7.51 -0.21
C ARG A 46 5.85 7.43 -1.35
N ASN A 47 5.39 8.58 -1.83
CA ASN A 47 4.27 8.68 -2.77
C ASN A 47 4.66 9.38 -4.08
N PHE A 48 5.95 9.48 -4.38
CA PHE A 48 6.42 10.09 -5.62
C PHE A 48 6.32 9.06 -6.75
N TYR A 49 5.56 9.41 -7.78
CA TYR A 49 5.42 8.58 -8.96
C TYR A 49 6.48 8.96 -9.99
N HIS A 50 7.15 7.94 -10.54
CA HIS A 50 8.18 8.09 -11.55
C HIS A 50 7.96 7.01 -12.60
N ASP A 51 7.35 7.39 -13.72
CA ASP A 51 7.26 6.52 -14.88
C ASP A 51 8.43 6.84 -15.85
N PRO A 52 9.28 5.86 -16.20
CA PRO A 52 10.29 6.05 -17.24
C PRO A 52 9.68 6.23 -18.64
N PHE A 53 8.38 5.99 -18.82
CA PHE A 53 7.68 6.26 -20.07
C PHE A 53 7.79 7.75 -20.42
N ARG A 54 8.33 7.99 -21.63
CA ARG A 54 8.39 9.31 -22.25
C ARG A 54 7.24 9.44 -23.22
N ASP A 55 6.53 10.56 -23.17
CA ASP A 55 5.54 10.86 -24.18
C ASP A 55 6.19 11.16 -25.56
N ARG A 56 5.36 11.43 -26.57
CA ARG A 56 5.79 11.79 -27.93
C ARG A 56 6.76 13.00 -27.95
N TRP A 57 6.73 13.84 -26.92
CA TRP A 57 7.54 15.06 -26.79
C TRP A 57 8.70 14.89 -25.81
N GLY A 58 8.98 13.67 -25.34
CA GLY A 58 10.10 13.36 -24.45
C GLY A 58 9.87 13.70 -22.97
N GLN A 59 8.66 14.10 -22.58
CA GLN A 59 8.35 14.39 -21.18
C GLN A 59 8.15 13.11 -20.38
N GLU A 60 8.83 13.06 -19.23
CA GLU A 60 8.70 12.00 -18.24
C GLU A 60 7.53 12.31 -17.30
N TYR A 61 6.69 11.31 -17.01
CA TYR A 61 5.63 11.45 -16.01
C TYR A 61 6.23 11.33 -14.60
N ARG A 62 6.57 12.49 -14.03
CA ARG A 62 7.10 12.61 -12.66
C ARG A 62 6.27 13.58 -11.84
N CYS A 63 5.44 13.04 -10.95
CA CYS A 63 4.48 13.84 -10.20
C CYS A 63 4.19 13.23 -8.83
N TYR A 64 3.69 14.10 -7.94
CA TYR A 64 3.16 13.70 -6.64
C TYR A 64 1.63 13.84 -6.70
N TYR A 65 0.91 12.76 -6.40
CA TYR A 65 -0.55 12.75 -6.40
C TYR A 65 -1.08 12.74 -4.97
N CYS A 66 -1.82 13.78 -4.58
CA CYS A 66 -2.32 13.90 -3.20
C CYS A 66 -3.34 12.82 -2.83
N THR A 67 -4.21 12.44 -3.76
CA THR A 67 -5.28 11.45 -3.55
C THR A 67 -4.73 10.04 -3.38
N THR A 68 -3.71 9.66 -4.15
CA THR A 68 -3.05 8.35 -4.01
C THR A 68 -2.28 8.27 -2.71
N ALA A 69 -1.58 9.35 -2.33
CA ALA A 69 -0.88 9.47 -1.05
C ALA A 69 -1.82 9.33 0.15
N ASP A 70 -2.99 9.95 0.07
CA ASP A 70 -4.00 9.91 1.12
C ASP A 70 -4.63 8.52 1.24
N ALA A 71 -5.06 7.93 0.11
CA ALA A 71 -5.59 6.57 0.07
C ALA A 71 -4.57 5.54 0.59
N TYR A 72 -3.30 5.70 0.24
CA TYR A 72 -2.21 4.87 0.77
C TYR A 72 -2.07 5.03 2.29
N ALA A 73 -2.10 6.26 2.80
CA ALA A 73 -2.03 6.52 4.24
C ALA A 73 -3.24 5.93 4.98
N HIS A 74 -4.46 6.07 4.46
CA HIS A 74 -5.67 5.45 5.00
C HIS A 74 -5.57 3.92 5.03
N ARG A 75 -5.11 3.30 3.94
CA ARG A 75 -4.90 1.85 3.86
C ARG A 75 -3.87 1.36 4.89
N LEU A 76 -2.77 2.08 5.10
CA LEU A 76 -1.78 1.73 6.12
C LEU A 76 -2.33 1.83 7.54
N ARG A 77 -3.12 2.87 7.83
CA ARG A 77 -3.77 3.03 9.14
C ARG A 77 -4.81 1.93 9.38
N ALA A 78 -5.64 1.62 8.40
CA ALA A 78 -6.61 0.53 8.48
C ALA A 78 -5.95 -0.82 8.75
N ARG A 79 -4.80 -1.09 8.11
CA ARG A 79 -4.01 -2.31 8.39
C ARG A 79 -3.48 -2.37 9.82
N ARG A 80 -3.07 -1.24 10.38
CA ARG A 80 -2.57 -1.15 11.77
C ARG A 80 -3.68 -1.20 12.81
N ALA A 81 -4.87 -0.75 12.45
CA ALA A 81 -6.06 -0.77 13.29
C ALA A 81 -6.76 -2.14 13.30
N ARG A 82 -6.34 -3.09 12.46
CA ARG A 82 -6.86 -4.46 12.52
C ARG A 82 -6.47 -5.07 13.87
N PRO A 83 -7.44 -5.48 14.70
CA PRO A 83 -7.11 -6.24 15.89
C PRO A 83 -6.36 -7.50 15.45
N LEU A 84 -5.28 -7.84 16.15
CA LEU A 84 -4.71 -9.18 16.07
C LEU A 84 -5.79 -10.10 16.61
N THR A 85 -6.67 -10.58 15.74
CA THR A 85 -7.53 -11.70 16.08
C THR A 85 -6.57 -12.85 16.37
N VAL A 86 -6.32 -13.11 17.64
CA VAL A 86 -5.91 -14.43 18.08
C VAL A 86 -7.01 -15.32 17.51
N ALA A 87 -6.70 -16.06 16.44
CA ALA A 87 -7.59 -17.10 15.97
C ALA A 87 -7.76 -18.02 17.17
N SER A 88 -8.84 -17.83 17.92
CA SER A 88 -9.30 -18.72 18.95
C SER A 88 -9.44 -20.04 18.22
N HIS A 89 -8.47 -20.92 18.41
CA HIS A 89 -8.58 -22.32 18.06
C HIS A 89 -9.73 -22.85 18.92
N ALA A 90 -10.96 -22.65 18.45
CA ALA A 90 -12.12 -23.34 18.94
C ALA A 90 -11.87 -24.80 18.62
N ARG A 91 -11.27 -25.48 19.59
CA ARG A 91 -11.07 -26.92 19.62
C ARG A 91 -12.47 -27.51 19.74
N THR A 92 -13.18 -27.64 18.62
CA THR A 92 -14.47 -28.32 18.59
C THR A 92 -14.18 -29.80 18.79
N SER A 93 -14.20 -30.21 20.06
CA SER A 93 -14.35 -31.59 20.47
C SER A 93 -15.81 -32.01 20.21
N ARG A 94 -16.08 -32.57 19.03
CA ARG A 94 -17.19 -33.52 18.84
C ARG A 94 -16.77 -34.54 17.79
N GLY A 95 -16.72 -35.78 18.24
CA GLY A 95 -16.22 -36.96 17.53
C GLY A 95 -17.12 -37.45 16.39
N PRO A 96 -16.82 -38.65 15.86
CA PRO A 96 -16.95 -38.98 14.45
C PRO A 96 -18.29 -39.66 14.11
N VAL A 97 -18.77 -39.47 12.88
CA VAL A 97 -19.63 -40.45 12.19
C VAL A 97 -19.46 -40.33 10.67
N HIS A 98 -19.34 -41.49 10.04
CA HIS A 98 -18.96 -41.79 8.65
C HIS A 98 -19.98 -41.31 7.59
N LEU A 99 -19.51 -40.99 6.37
CA LEU A 99 -19.73 -41.82 5.16
C LEU A 99 -19.17 -41.18 3.87
N VAL A 100 -18.39 -41.99 3.15
CA VAL A 100 -18.40 -42.20 1.69
C VAL A 100 -17.93 -41.09 0.73
N GLY A 101 -16.80 -41.40 0.09
CA GLY A 101 -16.78 -41.54 -1.38
C GLY A 101 -16.24 -40.35 -2.18
N ARG A 102 -14.93 -40.34 -2.45
CA ARG A 102 -14.35 -40.00 -3.76
C ARG A 102 -12.84 -40.21 -3.78
N GLN A 103 -12.40 -41.44 -3.98
CA GLN A 103 -11.07 -41.70 -4.52
C GLN A 103 -11.19 -41.73 -6.04
N HIS A 104 -10.93 -40.60 -6.69
CA HIS A 104 -10.60 -40.57 -8.11
C HIS A 104 -9.52 -39.51 -8.32
N TRP A 105 -8.29 -39.85 -7.90
CA TRP A 105 -7.08 -39.14 -8.31
C TRP A 105 -5.94 -40.15 -8.50
N ARG A 106 -6.05 -40.97 -9.55
CA ARG A 106 -4.92 -41.67 -10.18
C ARG A 106 -5.22 -41.85 -11.67
N GLU A 107 -5.16 -40.75 -12.40
CA GLU A 107 -5.22 -40.77 -13.87
C GLU A 107 -4.15 -39.90 -14.54
N THR A 108 -3.06 -39.58 -13.84
CA THR A 108 -1.88 -38.95 -14.45
C THR A 108 -0.61 -39.83 -14.42
N GLU A 109 -0.61 -40.96 -13.72
CA GLU A 109 0.53 -41.91 -13.71
C GLU A 109 0.43 -43.00 -14.79
N ARG A 110 -0.63 -43.01 -15.61
CA ARG A 110 -0.76 -43.92 -16.77
C ARG A 110 -0.27 -43.32 -18.09
N ALA A 111 0.10 -42.04 -18.11
CA ALA A 111 0.66 -41.38 -19.29
C ALA A 111 2.19 -41.58 -19.43
N GLU A 112 2.92 -41.85 -18.34
CA GLU A 112 4.39 -41.96 -18.36
C GLU A 112 4.92 -43.37 -18.67
N ARG A 113 4.04 -44.36 -18.92
CA ARG A 113 4.43 -45.70 -19.38
C ARG A 113 4.11 -46.00 -20.85
N MET A 114 3.57 -45.03 -21.60
CA MET A 114 3.21 -45.19 -23.02
C MET A 114 3.94 -44.22 -23.96
N ALA A 115 4.91 -43.44 -23.47
CA ALA A 115 5.89 -42.74 -24.29
C ALA A 115 7.19 -43.59 -24.36
N GLY A 116 7.05 -44.77 -24.97
CA GLY A 116 8.16 -45.45 -25.61
C GLY A 116 8.35 -44.90 -27.01
#